data_AF-A0AAD1U885-F1
#
_entry.id   AF-A0AAD1U885-F1
#
_cell.length_a   1.000
_cell.length_b   1.000
_cell.length_c   1.000
_cell.angle_alpha   90.00
_cell.angle_beta   90.00
_cell.angle_gamma   90.00
#
_symmetry.space_group_name_H-M   'P 1'
#
loop_
_entity.id
_entity.type
_entity.pdbx_description
1 polymer ?
#
loop_
_entity_poly.entity_id
_entity_poly.type
_entity_poly.pdbx_seq_one_letter_code
_entity_poly.pdbx_strand_id
1 'polypeptide(L)'
;MDSEEDNEIELQQKLAPSLDSEDSLDLDSKIDQLKSEKDQITYLDAFKNLAIASFTCAGGLLLRRSMEIFNYMILGRLGDPALVSGAGLGNSTINITLLSIGIGFTGAIETLSSQAFGKGDNYLAGCYYTRAQVILTIILLPICIMFWYLTPILIYIGQEVQTSIYAGNFVRAWIPGTFSFCQSECLRKFLIAQGQYSLMPKIQIGTSLLHPLWLYINVYILDLSIEGVAYSTRLF
;
A
#
# COMPACT_ATOMS: atom_id res chain seq x y z
N MET A 1 -17.37 14.63 -20.85
CA MET A 1 -18.05 15.09 -22.07
C MET A 1 -19.06 16.16 -21.72
N ASP A 2 -20.06 15.90 -20.87
CA ASP A 2 -21.04 16.93 -20.47
C ASP A 2 -20.42 18.19 -19.80
N SER A 3 -19.33 18.08 -19.04
CA SER A 3 -18.73 19.22 -18.33
C SER A 3 -17.90 20.17 -19.20
N GLU A 4 -17.47 19.74 -20.39
CA GLU A 4 -16.73 20.58 -21.35
C GLU A 4 -17.70 21.43 -22.16
N GLU A 5 -18.81 20.83 -22.59
CA GLU A 5 -19.87 21.48 -23.37
C GLU A 5 -20.57 22.57 -22.53
N ASP A 6 -20.84 22.30 -21.25
CA ASP A 6 -21.42 23.29 -20.32
C ASP A 6 -20.49 24.50 -20.08
N ASN A 7 -19.17 24.27 -20.04
CA ASN A 7 -18.18 25.35 -19.89
C ASN A 7 -18.02 26.17 -21.17
N GLU A 8 -18.14 25.54 -22.34
CA GLU A 8 -18.04 26.19 -23.63
C GLU A 8 -19.22 27.13 -23.87
N ILE A 9 -20.42 26.72 -23.46
CA ILE A 9 -21.64 27.54 -23.51
C ILE A 9 -21.54 28.74 -22.56
N GLU A 10 -21.01 28.56 -21.34
CA GLU A 10 -20.88 29.66 -20.36
C GLU A 10 -19.85 30.72 -20.80
N LEU A 11 -18.74 30.30 -21.41
CA LEU A 11 -17.73 31.23 -21.96
C LEU A 11 -18.27 31.97 -23.19
N GLN A 12 -18.96 31.28 -24.10
CA GLN A 12 -19.58 31.93 -25.26
C GLN A 12 -20.65 32.95 -24.86
N GLN A 13 -21.46 32.66 -23.83
CA GLN A 13 -22.48 33.59 -23.32
C GLN A 13 -21.89 34.83 -22.63
N LYS A 14 -20.75 34.71 -21.94
CA LYS A 14 -20.10 35.85 -21.27
C LYS A 14 -19.44 36.83 -22.25
N LEU A 15 -19.04 36.37 -23.45
CA LEU A 15 -18.33 37.19 -24.44
C LEU A 15 -19.18 37.65 -25.64
N ALA A 16 -20.37 37.08 -25.84
CA ALA A 16 -21.31 37.50 -26.88
C ALA A 16 -21.76 38.99 -26.89
N PRO A 17 -21.78 39.75 -25.77
CA PRO A 17 -22.33 41.12 -25.78
C PRO A 17 -21.51 42.22 -26.48
N SER A 18 -20.29 41.96 -26.98
CA SER A 18 -19.36 43.01 -27.46
C SER A 18 -19.07 42.98 -28.98
N LEU A 19 -20.04 42.62 -29.82
CA LEU A 19 -19.80 42.35 -31.25
C LEU A 19 -19.71 43.62 -32.13
N ASP A 20 -18.49 43.91 -32.61
CA ASP A 20 -18.21 44.44 -33.96
C ASP A 20 -17.36 43.40 -34.73
N SER A 21 -17.52 43.32 -36.06
CA SER A 21 -17.00 42.20 -36.88
C SER A 21 -15.47 42.06 -36.89
N GLU A 22 -14.71 43.12 -36.63
CA GLU A 22 -13.23 43.07 -36.48
C GLU A 22 -12.78 42.47 -35.13
N ASP A 23 -13.60 42.55 -34.07
CA ASP A 23 -13.29 41.99 -32.75
C ASP A 23 -13.46 40.46 -32.68
N SER A 24 -14.15 39.85 -33.64
CA SER A 24 -14.41 38.40 -33.66
C SER A 24 -13.14 37.55 -33.82
N LEU A 25 -12.19 37.98 -34.66
CA LEU A 25 -10.89 37.32 -34.86
C LEU A 25 -9.96 37.46 -33.64
N ASP A 26 -10.04 38.57 -32.91
CA ASP A 26 -9.30 38.78 -31.66
C ASP A 26 -9.91 37.95 -30.50
N LEU A 27 -11.23 37.77 -30.51
CA LEU A 27 -11.97 36.94 -29.55
C LEU A 27 -11.60 35.47 -29.63
N ASP A 28 -11.57 34.90 -30.83
CA ASP A 28 -11.20 33.48 -31.05
C ASP A 28 -9.77 33.22 -30.57
N SER A 29 -8.84 34.16 -30.84
CA SER A 29 -7.45 34.05 -30.38
C SER A 29 -7.33 34.11 -28.85
N LYS A 30 -8.15 34.95 -28.19
CA LYS A 30 -8.24 35.03 -26.72
C LYS A 30 -8.88 33.79 -26.12
N ILE A 31 -9.90 33.22 -26.77
CA ILE A 31 -10.53 31.97 -26.33
C ILE A 31 -9.52 30.82 -26.42
N ASP A 32 -8.75 30.72 -27.50
CA ASP A 32 -7.71 29.71 -27.66
C ASP A 32 -6.57 29.87 -26.65
N GLN A 33 -6.15 31.12 -26.37
CA GLN A 33 -5.18 31.41 -25.31
C GLN A 33 -5.71 31.03 -23.92
N LEU A 34 -6.97 31.36 -23.61
CA LEU A 34 -7.61 31.03 -22.34
C LEU A 34 -7.83 29.51 -22.19
N LYS A 35 -8.18 28.82 -23.27
CA LYS A 35 -8.25 27.34 -23.31
C LYS A 35 -6.87 26.75 -23.04
N SER A 36 -5.84 27.22 -23.74
CA SER A 36 -4.45 26.77 -23.54
C SER A 36 -3.95 27.04 -22.12
N GLU A 37 -4.23 28.22 -21.55
CA GLU A 37 -3.82 28.58 -20.20
C GLU A 37 -4.58 27.78 -19.13
N LYS A 38 -5.90 27.60 -19.29
CA LYS A 38 -6.74 26.76 -18.41
C LYS A 38 -6.30 25.30 -18.47
N ASP A 39 -6.01 24.77 -19.65
CA ASP A 39 -5.50 23.41 -19.84
C ASP A 39 -4.11 23.27 -19.20
N GLN A 40 -3.21 24.22 -19.42
CA GLN A 40 -1.87 24.21 -18.83
C GLN A 40 -1.90 24.29 -17.30
N ILE A 41 -2.75 25.15 -16.72
CA ILE A 41 -2.99 25.22 -15.27
C ILE A 41 -3.53 23.88 -14.76
N THR A 42 -4.47 23.28 -15.49
CA THR A 42 -5.05 21.96 -15.17
C THR A 42 -3.98 20.86 -15.16
N TYR A 43 -3.10 20.81 -16.16
CA TYR A 43 -2.00 19.83 -16.21
C TYR A 43 -0.96 20.06 -15.11
N LEU A 44 -0.64 21.33 -14.81
CA LEU A 44 0.33 21.66 -13.77
C LEU A 44 -0.20 21.25 -12.38
N ASP A 45 -1.47 21.48 -12.11
CA ASP A 45 -2.09 21.09 -10.85
C ASP A 45 -2.29 19.58 -10.75
N ALA A 46 -2.63 18.91 -11.86
CA ALA A 46 -2.63 17.45 -11.92
C ALA A 46 -1.24 16.87 -11.61
N PHE A 47 -0.18 17.43 -12.20
CA PHE A 47 1.19 17.02 -11.95
C PHE A 47 1.60 17.25 -10.49
N LYS A 48 1.33 18.44 -9.93
CA LYS A 48 1.60 18.74 -8.52
C LYS A 48 0.88 17.76 -7.58
N ASN A 49 -0.40 17.49 -7.83
CA ASN A 49 -1.18 16.56 -7.02
C ASN A 49 -0.64 15.13 -7.10
N LEU A 50 -0.28 14.67 -8.30
CA LEU A 50 0.34 13.35 -8.49
C LEU A 50 1.70 13.25 -7.79
N ALA A 51 2.52 14.30 -7.85
CA ALA A 51 3.81 14.37 -7.19
C ALA A 51 3.66 14.29 -5.66
N ILE A 52 2.73 15.07 -5.08
CA ILE A 52 2.42 15.05 -3.64
C ILE A 52 1.90 13.67 -3.22
N ALA A 53 1.00 13.07 -4.01
CA ALA A 53 0.46 11.75 -3.73
C ALA A 53 1.56 10.68 -3.74
N SER A 54 2.42 10.71 -4.76
CA SER A 54 3.54 9.78 -4.91
C SER A 54 4.53 9.91 -3.75
N PHE A 55 4.91 11.15 -3.39
CA PHE A 55 5.81 11.41 -2.27
C PHE A 55 5.22 10.92 -0.94
N THR A 56 3.93 11.18 -0.70
CA THR A 56 3.22 10.74 0.52
C THR A 56 3.18 9.21 0.62
N CYS A 57 2.89 8.53 -0.49
CA CYS A 57 2.89 7.07 -0.54
C CYS A 57 4.29 6.49 -0.34
N ALA A 58 5.31 7.05 -1.01
CA ALA A 58 6.70 6.63 -0.86
C ALA A 58 7.19 6.79 0.59
N GLY A 59 6.89 7.92 1.23
CA GLY A 59 7.20 8.15 2.64
C GLY A 59 6.58 7.10 3.56
N GLY A 60 5.30 6.76 3.36
CA GLY A 60 4.63 5.69 4.12
C GLY A 60 5.30 4.32 3.94
N LEU A 61 5.72 3.98 2.72
CA LEU A 61 6.43 2.74 2.44
C LEU A 61 7.81 2.69 3.11
N LEU A 62 8.55 3.79 3.12
CA LEU A 62 9.86 3.88 3.78
C LEU A 62 9.74 3.73 5.31
N LEU A 63 8.74 4.38 5.92
CA LEU A 63 8.45 4.24 7.36
C LEU A 63 8.13 2.79 7.72
N ARG A 64 7.37 2.09 6.89
CA ARG A 64 7.12 0.67 7.10
C ARG A 64 8.39 -0.18 7.01
N ARG A 65 9.31 0.14 6.09
CA ARG A 65 10.59 -0.57 5.96
C ARG A 65 11.55 -0.27 7.12
N SER A 66 11.47 0.91 7.74
CA SER A 66 12.32 1.22 8.89
C SER A 66 12.01 0.35 10.10
N MET A 67 10.74 -0.01 10.33
CA MET A 67 10.35 -0.98 11.37
C MET A 67 11.06 -2.33 11.22
N GLU A 68 11.18 -2.83 9.99
CA GLU A 68 11.90 -4.07 9.70
C GLU A 68 13.38 -3.96 10.09
N ILE A 69 14.00 -2.80 9.84
CA ILE A 69 15.39 -2.54 10.25
C ILE A 69 15.53 -2.64 11.78
N PHE A 70 14.60 -2.05 12.55
CA PHE A 70 14.60 -2.18 14.02
C PHE A 70 14.50 -3.63 14.48
N ASN A 71 13.67 -4.44 13.83
CA ASN A 71 13.52 -5.85 14.15
C ASN A 71 14.86 -6.61 14.01
N TYR A 72 15.56 -6.43 12.90
CA TYR A 72 16.87 -7.06 12.68
C TYR A 72 17.96 -6.51 13.62
N MET A 73 17.93 -5.23 13.97
CA MET A 73 18.85 -4.66 14.96
C MET A 73 18.67 -5.31 16.34
N ILE A 74 17.43 -5.54 16.79
CA ILE A 74 17.16 -6.22 18.06
C ILE A 74 17.58 -7.69 17.99
N LEU A 75 17.24 -8.41 16.92
CA LEU A 75 17.69 -9.80 16.74
C LEU A 75 19.22 -9.92 16.75
N GLY A 76 19.94 -8.99 16.11
CA GLY A 76 21.40 -8.97 16.15
C GLY A 76 21.98 -8.69 17.54
N ARG A 77 21.28 -7.94 18.38
CA ARG A 77 21.68 -7.67 19.77
C ARG A 77 21.46 -8.84 20.72
N LEU A 78 20.63 -9.83 20.35
CA LEU A 78 20.44 -11.05 21.15
C LEU A 78 21.66 -11.99 21.10
N GLY A 79 22.60 -11.75 20.18
CA GLY A 79 23.91 -12.41 20.19
C GLY A 79 23.95 -13.82 19.59
N ASP A 80 22.82 -14.34 19.08
CA ASP A 80 22.76 -15.60 18.35
C ASP A 80 22.60 -15.33 16.83
N PRO A 81 23.65 -15.59 16.01
CA PRO A 81 23.59 -15.41 14.56
C PRO A 81 22.46 -16.21 13.89
N ALA A 82 22.06 -17.35 14.47
CA ALA A 82 21.00 -18.18 13.91
C ALA A 82 19.61 -17.54 14.06
N LEU A 83 19.40 -16.61 15.00
CA LEU A 83 18.17 -15.81 15.09
C LEU A 83 18.03 -14.88 13.88
N VAL A 84 19.12 -14.21 13.51
CA VAL A 84 19.15 -13.28 12.38
C VAL A 84 19.00 -14.03 11.06
N SER A 85 19.72 -15.14 10.88
CA SER A 85 19.59 -15.97 9.68
C SER A 85 18.20 -16.61 9.59
N GLY A 86 17.66 -17.11 10.70
CA GLY A 86 16.34 -17.73 10.76
C GLY A 86 15.23 -16.74 10.42
N ALA A 87 15.22 -15.56 11.05
CA ALA A 87 14.26 -14.50 10.74
C ALA A 87 14.41 -14.02 9.28
N GLY A 88 15.63 -13.85 8.80
CA GLY A 88 15.93 -13.47 7.42
C GLY A 88 15.38 -14.48 6.41
N LEU A 89 15.65 -15.76 6.62
CA LEU A 89 15.21 -16.86 5.78
C LEU A 89 13.68 -17.00 5.80
N GLY A 90 13.07 -16.96 6.98
CA GLY A 90 11.60 -16.99 7.13
C GLY A 90 10.92 -15.81 6.43
N ASN A 91 11.40 -14.59 6.68
CA ASN A 91 10.89 -13.36 6.08
C ASN A 91 11.01 -13.39 4.54
N SER A 92 12.18 -13.74 4.00
CA SER A 92 12.39 -13.84 2.55
C SER A 92 11.49 -14.91 1.91
N THR A 93 11.35 -16.06 2.55
CA THR A 93 10.49 -17.15 2.07
C THR A 93 9.04 -16.68 1.96
N ILE A 94 8.49 -16.05 3.00
CA ILE A 94 7.11 -15.53 2.97
C ILE A 94 6.97 -14.37 1.99
N ASN A 95 7.95 -13.48 1.90
CA ASN A 95 7.88 -12.36 0.96
C ASN A 95 7.72 -12.83 -0.48
N ILE A 96 8.54 -13.81 -0.91
CA ILE A 96 8.53 -14.34 -2.28
C ILE A 96 7.25 -15.12 -2.58
N THR A 97 6.77 -15.90 -1.62
CA THR A 97 5.70 -16.86 -1.87
C THR A 97 4.31 -16.33 -1.53
N LEU A 98 4.16 -15.67 -0.38
CA LEU A 98 2.86 -15.22 0.14
C LEU A 98 2.59 -13.76 -0.21
N LEU A 99 3.53 -12.86 0.12
CA LEU A 99 3.28 -11.43 -0.05
C LEU A 99 3.30 -11.01 -1.52
N SER A 100 4.17 -11.58 -2.36
CA SER A 100 4.17 -11.26 -3.80
C SER A 100 2.82 -11.59 -4.45
N ILE A 101 2.21 -12.72 -4.09
CA ILE A 101 0.87 -13.10 -4.59
C ILE A 101 -0.18 -12.11 -4.05
N GLY A 102 -0.14 -11.81 -2.75
CA GLY A 102 -1.08 -10.86 -2.13
C GLY A 102 -0.99 -9.46 -2.73
N ILE A 103 0.22 -8.93 -2.91
CA ILE A 103 0.46 -7.60 -3.51
C ILE A 103 0.01 -7.57 -4.98
N GLY A 104 0.27 -8.64 -5.74
CA GLY A 104 -0.21 -8.75 -7.12
C GLY A 104 -1.74 -8.74 -7.19
N PHE A 105 -2.39 -9.49 -6.30
CA PHE A 105 -3.84 -9.53 -6.20
C PHE A 105 -4.44 -8.16 -5.83
N THR A 106 -3.90 -7.48 -4.81
CA THR A 106 -4.39 -6.15 -4.42
C THR A 106 -4.15 -5.09 -5.49
N GLY A 107 -3.13 -5.26 -6.33
CA GLY A 107 -2.90 -4.42 -7.51
C GLY A 107 -4.02 -4.53 -8.56
N ALA A 108 -4.53 -5.73 -8.83
CA ALA A 108 -5.65 -5.89 -9.75
C ALA A 108 -6.92 -5.19 -9.25
N ILE A 109 -7.13 -5.22 -7.94
CA ILE A 109 -8.27 -4.57 -7.27
C ILE A 109 -8.17 -3.05 -7.30
N GLU A 110 -6.96 -2.50 -7.14
CA GLU A 110 -6.70 -1.07 -7.31
C GLU A 110 -7.17 -0.60 -8.71
N THR A 111 -6.85 -1.35 -9.77
CA THR A 111 -7.30 -1.04 -11.13
C THR A 111 -8.81 -1.14 -11.30
N LEU A 112 -9.44 -2.23 -10.85
CA LEU A 112 -10.90 -2.40 -10.98
C LEU A 112 -11.68 -1.35 -10.18
N SER A 113 -11.19 -1.02 -8.97
CA SER A 113 -11.81 -0.03 -8.09
C SER A 113 -11.65 1.38 -8.65
N SER A 114 -10.47 1.73 -9.20
CA SER A 114 -10.26 3.05 -9.80
C SER A 114 -11.08 3.25 -11.07
N GLN A 115 -11.25 2.19 -11.87
CA GLN A 115 -12.13 2.24 -13.05
C GLN A 115 -13.61 2.41 -12.68
N ALA A 116 -14.10 1.68 -11.67
CA ALA A 116 -15.47 1.84 -11.19
C ALA A 116 -15.70 3.22 -10.58
N PHE A 117 -14.78 3.68 -9.75
CA PHE A 117 -14.81 5.00 -9.14
C PHE A 117 -14.77 6.12 -10.19
N GLY A 118 -13.89 6.00 -11.21
CA GLY A 118 -13.79 6.94 -12.32
C GLY A 118 -15.06 7.03 -13.19
N LYS A 119 -15.92 6.00 -13.16
CA LYS A 119 -17.25 6.00 -13.79
C LYS A 119 -18.36 6.53 -12.87
N GLY A 120 -18.02 6.94 -11.65
CA GLY A 120 -18.97 7.37 -10.62
C GLY A 120 -19.69 6.23 -9.89
N ASP A 121 -19.35 4.97 -10.16
CA ASP A 121 -20.00 3.80 -9.53
C ASP A 121 -19.27 3.38 -8.24
N ASN A 122 -19.51 4.14 -7.18
CA ASN A 122 -18.96 3.90 -5.85
C ASN A 122 -19.43 2.57 -5.25
N TYR A 123 -20.64 2.13 -5.60
CA TYR A 123 -21.19 0.87 -5.12
C TYR A 123 -20.42 -0.33 -5.69
N LEU A 124 -20.15 -0.31 -6.99
CA LEU A 124 -19.35 -1.35 -7.64
C LEU A 124 -17.90 -1.35 -7.14
N ALA A 125 -17.30 -0.17 -6.90
CA ALA A 125 -15.97 -0.07 -6.30
C ALA A 125 -15.94 -0.75 -4.91
N GLY A 126 -16.95 -0.48 -4.06
CA GLY A 126 -17.10 -1.16 -2.78
C GLY A 126 -17.31 -2.67 -2.91
N CYS A 127 -18.09 -3.11 -3.90
CA CYS A 127 -18.26 -4.54 -4.20
C CYS A 127 -16.93 -5.22 -4.58
N TYR A 128 -16.09 -4.57 -5.39
CA TYR A 128 -14.76 -5.10 -5.72
C TYR A 128 -13.89 -5.23 -4.48
N TYR A 129 -13.90 -4.22 -3.60
CA TYR A 129 -13.16 -4.26 -2.34
C TYR A 129 -13.59 -5.44 -1.45
N THR A 130 -14.89 -5.60 -1.16
CA THR A 130 -15.35 -6.69 -0.29
C THR A 130 -15.06 -8.06 -0.89
N ARG A 131 -15.26 -8.24 -2.21
CA ARG A 131 -14.93 -9.49 -2.91
C ARG A 131 -13.43 -9.78 -2.85
N ALA A 132 -12.59 -8.76 -3.00
CA ALA A 132 -11.15 -8.89 -2.87
C ALA A 132 -10.75 -9.43 -1.50
N GLN A 133 -11.30 -8.87 -0.42
CA GLN A 133 -11.00 -9.31 0.95
C GLN A 133 -11.30 -10.80 1.15
N VAL A 134 -12.44 -11.27 0.63
CA VAL A 134 -12.86 -12.68 0.73
C VAL A 134 -11.95 -13.58 -0.11
N ILE A 135 -11.70 -13.23 -1.37
CA ILE A 135 -10.85 -14.05 -2.26
C ILE A 135 -9.42 -14.13 -1.71
N LEU A 136 -8.87 -13.00 -1.25
CA LEU A 136 -7.52 -12.96 -0.67
C LEU A 136 -7.46 -13.85 0.58
N THR A 137 -8.48 -13.82 1.44
CA THR A 137 -8.58 -14.73 2.60
C THR A 137 -8.50 -16.20 2.20
N ILE A 138 -9.27 -16.59 1.18
CA ILE A 138 -9.32 -17.98 0.68
C ILE A 138 -7.96 -18.41 0.12
N ILE A 139 -7.26 -17.53 -0.59
CA ILE A 139 -5.93 -17.82 -1.16
C ILE A 139 -4.87 -17.93 -0.06
N LEU A 140 -4.91 -17.06 0.96
CA LEU A 140 -3.92 -17.04 2.03
C LEU A 140 -3.99 -18.28 2.93
N LEU A 141 -5.20 -18.81 3.17
CA LEU A 141 -5.42 -19.92 4.09
C LEU A 141 -4.59 -21.19 3.78
N PRO A 142 -4.61 -21.77 2.55
CA PRO A 142 -3.78 -22.93 2.23
C PRO A 142 -2.28 -22.62 2.29
N ILE A 143 -1.87 -21.40 1.92
CA ILE A 143 -0.46 -21.02 1.94
C ILE A 143 0.05 -20.90 3.39
N CYS A 144 -0.74 -20.32 4.30
CA CYS A 144 -0.44 -20.27 5.73
C CYS A 144 -0.33 -21.68 6.34
N ILE A 145 -1.21 -22.61 5.96
CA ILE A 145 -1.14 -24.02 6.42
C ILE A 145 0.16 -24.67 5.95
N MET A 146 0.56 -24.46 4.69
CA MET A 146 1.83 -24.95 4.19
C MET A 146 3.02 -24.40 5.00
N PHE A 147 3.01 -23.08 5.27
CA PHE A 147 4.09 -22.43 6.02
C PHE A 147 4.10 -22.70 7.52
N TRP A 148 3.02 -23.25 8.07
CA TRP A 148 3.04 -23.79 9.43
C TRP A 148 4.13 -24.86 9.60
N TYR A 149 4.36 -25.64 8.54
CA TYR A 149 5.37 -26.69 8.46
C TYR A 149 6.68 -26.19 7.81
N LEU A 150 7.02 -24.90 7.92
CA LEU A 150 8.22 -24.36 7.29
C LEU A 150 9.52 -25.02 7.80
N THR A 151 9.63 -25.32 9.10
CA THR A 151 10.84 -25.95 9.66
C THR A 151 11.25 -27.25 8.94
N PRO A 152 10.39 -28.28 8.82
CA PRO A 152 10.76 -29.50 8.11
C PRO A 152 10.99 -29.27 6.61
N ILE A 153 10.30 -28.32 5.99
CA ILE A 153 10.55 -27.96 4.59
C ILE A 153 11.98 -27.43 4.39
N LEU A 154 12.43 -26.52 5.26
CA LEU A 154 13.78 -25.96 5.18
C LEU A 154 14.86 -27.01 5.45
N ILE A 155 14.65 -27.87 6.46
CA ILE A 155 15.57 -28.99 6.76
C ILE A 155 15.66 -29.93 5.56
N TYR A 156 14.54 -30.24 4.90
CA TYR A 156 14.52 -31.09 3.71
C TYR A 156 15.30 -30.50 2.53
N ILE A 157 15.28 -29.17 2.37
CA ILE A 157 16.05 -28.45 1.34
C ILE A 157 17.54 -28.34 1.71
N GLY A 158 17.96 -28.85 2.87
CA GLY A 158 19.34 -28.87 3.33
C GLY A 158 19.77 -27.63 4.09
N GLN A 159 18.82 -26.84 4.61
CA GLN A 159 19.13 -25.73 5.52
C GLN A 159 19.60 -26.25 6.88
N GLU A 160 20.41 -25.45 7.56
CA GLU A 160 20.90 -25.74 8.90
C GLU A 160 19.73 -25.85 9.90
N VAL A 161 19.79 -26.82 10.81
CA VAL A 161 18.65 -27.24 11.64
C VAL A 161 18.20 -26.13 12.57
N GLN A 162 19.12 -25.46 13.26
CA GLN A 162 18.81 -24.38 14.20
C GLN A 162 18.19 -23.18 13.48
N THR A 163 18.77 -22.76 12.35
CA THR A 163 18.23 -21.71 11.47
C THR A 163 16.82 -22.07 10.99
N SER A 164 16.58 -23.34 10.63
CA SER A 164 15.26 -23.81 10.17
C SER A 164 14.21 -23.81 11.29
N ILE A 165 14.60 -24.11 12.52
CA ILE A 165 13.72 -24.02 13.70
C ILE A 165 13.34 -22.57 13.94
N TYR A 166 14.32 -21.66 13.98
CA TYR A 166 14.08 -20.23 14.17
C TYR A 166 13.22 -19.63 13.06
N ALA A 167 13.50 -19.95 11.79
CA ALA A 167 12.67 -19.54 10.66
C ALA A 167 11.23 -20.01 10.82
N GLY A 168 11.00 -21.28 11.18
CA GLY A 168 9.65 -21.79 11.38
C GLY A 168 8.92 -21.17 12.58
N ASN A 169 9.60 -20.93 13.70
CA ASN A 169 9.01 -20.22 14.85
C ASN A 169 8.62 -18.79 14.47
N PHE A 170 9.53 -18.07 13.82
CA PHE A 170 9.28 -16.72 13.31
C PHE A 170 8.04 -16.69 12.41
N VAL A 171 7.97 -17.60 11.44
CA VAL A 171 6.85 -17.70 10.49
C VAL A 171 5.54 -18.08 11.17
N ARG A 172 5.53 -19.04 12.10
CA ARG A 172 4.31 -19.41 12.84
C ARG A 172 3.74 -18.24 13.64
N ALA A 173 4.59 -17.50 14.35
CA ALA A 173 4.18 -16.30 15.07
C ALA A 173 3.70 -15.17 14.12
N TRP A 174 4.18 -15.15 12.87
CA TRP A 174 3.79 -14.19 11.84
C TRP A 174 2.41 -14.45 11.20
N ILE A 175 1.97 -15.72 11.13
CA ILE A 175 0.75 -16.12 10.40
C ILE A 175 -0.50 -15.35 10.85
N PRO A 176 -0.80 -15.22 12.16
CA PRO A 176 -2.00 -14.52 12.62
C PRO A 176 -2.04 -13.06 12.15
N GLY A 177 -0.93 -12.34 12.27
CA GLY A 177 -0.84 -10.94 11.86
C GLY A 177 -0.82 -10.75 10.33
N THR A 178 -0.42 -11.77 9.58
CA THR A 178 -0.41 -11.72 8.11
C THR A 178 -1.81 -11.54 7.52
N PHE A 179 -2.83 -12.12 8.16
CA PHE A 179 -4.21 -11.91 7.74
C PHE A 179 -4.61 -10.43 7.83
N SER A 180 -4.39 -9.83 9.00
CA SER A 180 -4.65 -8.40 9.24
C SER A 180 -3.91 -7.51 8.25
N PHE A 181 -2.63 -7.80 8.03
CA PHE A 181 -1.79 -7.09 7.07
C PHE A 181 -2.33 -7.13 5.64
N CYS A 182 -2.77 -8.29 5.16
CA CYS A 182 -3.33 -8.40 3.82
C CYS A 182 -4.65 -7.61 3.68
N GLN A 183 -5.47 -7.59 4.72
CA GLN A 183 -6.70 -6.78 4.72
C GLN A 183 -6.40 -5.28 4.74
N SER A 184 -5.41 -4.84 5.51
CA SER A 184 -5.00 -3.43 5.54
C SER A 184 -4.37 -2.99 4.21
N GLU A 185 -3.65 -3.87 3.52
CA GLU A 185 -3.14 -3.62 2.15
C GLU A 185 -4.27 -3.48 1.13
N CYS A 186 -5.31 -4.33 1.18
CA CYS A 186 -6.52 -4.17 0.37
C CYS A 186 -7.17 -2.82 0.60
N LEU A 187 -7.35 -2.43 1.86
CA LEU A 187 -7.95 -1.15 2.23
C LEU A 187 -7.11 0.02 1.72
N ARG A 188 -5.79 -0.04 1.91
CA ARG A 188 -4.86 0.99 1.42
C ARG A 188 -4.99 1.21 -0.08
N LYS A 189 -5.02 0.12 -0.86
CA LYS A 189 -5.17 0.18 -2.32
C LYS A 189 -6.53 0.71 -2.75
N PHE A 190 -7.59 0.31 -2.05
CA PHE A 190 -8.95 0.82 -2.29
C PHE A 190 -9.08 2.32 -2.00
N LEU A 191 -8.43 2.82 -0.94
CA LEU A 191 -8.40 4.25 -0.62
C LEU A 191 -7.59 5.05 -1.64
N ILE A 192 -6.44 4.54 -2.09
CA ILE A 192 -5.65 5.15 -3.16
C ILE A 192 -6.48 5.26 -4.45
N ALA A 193 -7.23 4.21 -4.81
CA ALA A 193 -8.09 4.20 -5.98
C ALA A 193 -9.19 5.29 -5.97
N GLN A 194 -9.56 5.79 -4.78
CA GLN A 194 -10.53 6.88 -4.57
C GLN A 194 -9.86 8.26 -4.41
N GLY A 195 -8.55 8.35 -4.60
CA GLY A 195 -7.78 9.58 -4.36
C GLY A 195 -7.43 9.86 -2.90
N GLN A 196 -7.75 8.96 -1.96
CA GLN A 196 -7.41 9.10 -0.54
C GLN A 196 -6.04 8.51 -0.20
N TYR A 197 -4.98 9.08 -0.77
CA TYR A 197 -3.61 8.59 -0.60
C TYR A 197 -2.94 8.99 0.73
N SER A 198 -3.49 9.96 1.47
CA SER A 198 -2.85 10.48 2.69
C SER A 198 -3.24 9.75 3.98
N LEU A 199 -4.37 9.03 3.98
CA LEU A 199 -4.92 8.44 5.21
C LEU A 199 -4.03 7.33 5.79
N MET A 200 -3.65 6.34 4.98
CA MET A 200 -2.81 5.23 5.45
C MET A 200 -1.40 5.66 5.86
N PRO A 201 -0.68 6.52 5.10
CA PRO A 201 0.63 7.02 5.54
C PRO A 201 0.58 7.79 6.87
N LYS A 202 -0.49 8.51 7.17
CA LYS A 202 -0.66 9.18 8.48
C LYS A 202 -0.78 8.16 9.63
N ILE A 203 -1.56 7.10 9.44
CA ILE A 203 -1.64 6.01 10.43
C ILE A 203 -0.28 5.34 10.59
N GLN A 204 0.43 5.09 9.48
CA GLN A 204 1.75 4.47 9.48
C GLN A 204 2.78 5.27 10.29
N ILE A 205 2.72 6.61 10.30
CA ILE A 205 3.59 7.43 11.15
C ILE A 205 3.37 7.07 12.63
N GLY A 206 2.12 7.01 13.08
CA GLY A 206 1.78 6.63 14.45
C GLY A 206 2.27 5.23 14.81
N THR A 207 2.00 4.24 13.96
CA THR A 207 2.47 2.87 14.16
C THR A 207 4.01 2.81 14.22
N SER A 208 4.71 3.56 13.36
CA SER A 208 6.19 3.56 13.30
C SER A 208 6.83 4.12 14.55
N LEU A 209 6.20 5.11 15.19
CA LEU A 209 6.67 5.66 16.46
C LEU A 209 6.41 4.72 17.65
N LEU A 210 5.31 3.96 17.60
CA LEU A 210 4.96 3.00 18.64
C LEU A 210 5.73 1.67 18.53
N HIS A 211 6.19 1.32 17.32
CA HIS A 211 6.84 0.04 17.04
C HIS A 211 8.05 -0.27 17.94
N PRO A 212 9.03 0.63 18.17
CA PRO A 212 10.18 0.32 19.03
C PRO A 212 9.78 -0.02 20.48
N LEU A 213 8.74 0.65 21.00
CA LEU A 213 8.21 0.38 22.34
C LEU A 213 7.56 -1.00 22.39
N TRP A 214 6.71 -1.31 21.41
CA TRP A 214 6.05 -2.60 21.32
C TRP A 214 7.05 -3.74 21.14
N LEU A 215 8.05 -3.55 20.29
CA LEU A 215 9.16 -4.47 20.07
C LEU A 215 9.95 -4.71 21.36
N TYR A 216 10.24 -3.66 22.13
CA TYR A 216 10.94 -3.79 23.41
C TYR A 216 10.15 -4.62 24.43
N ILE A 217 8.83 -4.38 24.53
CA ILE A 217 7.95 -5.14 25.44
C ILE A 217 7.96 -6.62 25.07
N ASN A 218 7.74 -6.96 23.80
CA ASN A 218 7.66 -8.35 23.36
C ASN A 218 8.98 -9.11 23.52
N VAL A 219 10.11 -8.46 23.23
CA VAL A 219 11.41 -9.12 23.26
C VAL A 219 11.98 -9.20 24.68
N TYR A 220 11.97 -8.09 25.43
CA TYR A 220 12.70 -8.01 26.71
C TYR A 220 11.82 -8.19 27.94
N ILE A 221 10.55 -7.78 27.89
CA ILE A 221 9.65 -7.88 29.06
C ILE A 221 8.94 -9.24 29.04
N LEU A 222 8.45 -9.67 27.88
CA LEU A 222 7.77 -10.96 27.71
C LEU A 222 8.72 -12.13 27.41
N ASP A 223 10.01 -11.85 27.19
CA ASP A 223 11.06 -12.85 26.92
C ASP A 223 10.76 -13.78 25.74
N LEU A 224 10.09 -13.25 24.70
CA LEU A 224 9.64 -14.05 23.55
C LEU A 224 10.69 -14.17 22.43
N SER A 225 11.90 -13.62 22.61
CA SER A 225 13.01 -13.69 21.65
C SER A 225 12.55 -13.44 20.19
N ILE A 226 12.80 -14.37 19.26
CA ILE A 226 12.42 -14.28 17.84
C ILE A 226 10.90 -14.22 17.60
N GLU A 227 10.10 -14.87 18.44
CA GLU A 227 8.64 -14.85 18.34
C GLU A 227 8.12 -13.46 18.73
N GLY A 228 8.73 -12.82 19.72
CA GLY A 228 8.41 -11.45 20.12
C GLY A 228 8.64 -10.45 18.98
N VAL A 229 9.72 -10.63 18.21
CA VAL A 229 9.98 -9.83 17.01
C VAL A 229 8.92 -10.10 15.93
N ALA A 230 8.56 -11.36 15.70
CA ALA A 230 7.53 -11.74 14.75
C ALA A 230 6.17 -11.13 15.08
N TYR A 231 5.72 -11.22 16.34
CA TYR A 231 4.48 -10.59 16.80
C TYR A 231 4.52 -9.08 16.63
N SER A 232 5.63 -8.44 17.00
CA SER A 232 5.78 -6.98 16.88
C SER A 232 5.72 -6.50 15.43
N THR A 233 6.14 -7.32 14.47
CA THR A 233 6.17 -6.95 13.05
C THR A 233 4.78 -6.96 12.40
N ARG A 234 3.85 -7.79 12.89
CA ARG A 234 2.59 -8.08 12.16
C ARG A 234 1.31 -7.88 12.96
N LEU A 235 1.38 -7.79 14.29
CA LEU A 235 0.21 -7.52 15.13
C LEU A 235 -0.06 -6.03 15.35
N PHE A 236 0.85 -5.15 14.93
CA PHE A 236 0.73 -3.70 15.10
C PHE A 236 1.23 -2.96 13.86
#